data_AF-A0A6J4PAH2-F1
#
_entry.id   AF-A0A6J4PAH2-F1
#
_cell.length_a   1.000
_cell.length_b   1.000
_cell.length_c   1.000
_cell.angle_alpha   90.00
_cell.angle_beta   90.00
_cell.angle_gamma   90.00
#
_symmetry.space_group_name_H-M   'P 1'
#
loop_
_entity.id
_entity.type
_entity.pdbx_description
1 polymer ?
#
loop_
_entity_poly.entity_id
_entity_poly.type
_entity_poly.pdbx_seq_one_letter_code
_entity_poly.pdbx_strand_id
1 'polypeptide(L)' 'MYGFEVEPFGKASFRINGVISTLAQRDVAGAFRQAVSVMKGTVSGMSREERMLATIACHSAVKLGDRLSRPEMEAL' A
#
# COMPACT_ATOMS: atom_id res chain seq x y z
N MET A 1 5.20 -0.83 11.47
CA MET A 1 5.45 0.19 10.44
C MET A 1 5.49 -0.53 9.10
N TYR A 2 4.36 -0.58 8.38
CA TYR A 2 4.22 -1.34 7.14
C TYR A 2 3.91 -0.37 6.00
N GLY A 3 4.92 0.28 5.45
CA GLY A 3 4.77 1.13 4.25
C GLY A 3 4.00 2.45 4.41
N PHE A 4 3.38 2.72 5.56
CA PHE A 4 2.64 3.95 5.86
C PHE A 4 3.01 4.50 7.25
N GLU A 5 3.07 5.82 7.35
CA GLU A 5 3.09 6.58 8.60
C GLU A 5 1.74 7.28 8.77
N VAL A 6 1.00 6.90 9.81
CA VAL A 6 -0.39 7.29 9.98
C VAL A 6 -0.66 7.70 11.42
N GLU A 7 -1.39 8.79 11.60
CA GLU A 7 -1.86 9.27 12.89
C GLU A 7 -3.40 9.37 12.93
N PRO A 8 -4.03 9.20 14.11
CA PRO A 8 -5.47 9.44 14.27
C PRO A 8 -5.82 10.92 14.08
N PHE A 9 -6.92 11.19 13.37
CA PHE A 9 -7.46 12.53 13.14
C PHE A 9 -8.95 12.58 13.46
N GLY A 10 -9.31 12.25 14.71
CA GLY A 10 -10.70 12.15 15.15
C GLY A 10 -11.19 10.71 15.28
N LYS A 11 -12.52 10.54 15.39
CA LYS A 11 -13.12 9.25 15.81
C LYS A 11 -12.98 8.10 14.81
N ALA A 12 -13.01 8.41 13.51
CA ALA A 12 -12.96 7.40 12.44
C ALA A 12 -12.12 7.87 11.24
N SER A 13 -11.26 8.84 11.47
CA SER A 13 -10.45 9.49 10.44
C SER A 13 -8.98 9.39 10.81
N PHE A 14 -8.13 9.27 9.80
CA PHE A 14 -6.70 9.09 9.94
C PHE A 14 -5.98 10.01 8.96
N ARG A 15 -4.86 10.60 9.37
CA ARG A 15 -3.97 11.37 8.52
C ARG A 15 -2.75 10.53 8.17
N ILE A 16 -2.43 10.45 6.87
CA ILE A 16 -1.24 9.77 6.38
C ILE A 16 -0.16 10.84 6.23
N ASN A 17 0.92 10.71 7.01
CA ASN A 17 2.05 11.66 7.00
C ASN A 17 3.18 11.19 6.07
N GLY A 18 3.24 9.89 5.75
CA GLY A 18 4.31 9.31 4.95
C GLY A 18 3.92 7.97 4.33
N VAL A 19 4.51 7.68 3.17
CA VAL A 19 4.39 6.40 2.47
C VAL A 19 5.74 5.99 1.88
N ILE A 20 5.93 4.70 1.61
CA ILE A 20 7.08 4.24 0.81
C ILE A 20 7.06 4.88 -0.57
N SER A 21 8.25 5.23 -1.08
CA SER A 21 8.43 5.96 -2.34
C SER A 21 7.75 5.29 -3.55
N THR A 22 7.74 3.96 -3.58
CA THR A 22 7.10 3.16 -4.64
C THR A 22 5.56 3.26 -4.66
N LEU A 23 4.95 3.74 -3.57
CA LEU A 23 3.52 4.00 -3.46
C LEU A 23 3.18 5.49 -3.62
N ALA A 24 4.16 6.40 -3.46
CA ALA A 24 3.94 7.85 -3.45
C ALA A 24 3.34 8.40 -4.75
N GLN A 25 3.60 7.74 -5.90
CA GLN A 25 3.09 8.13 -7.22
C GLN A 25 1.79 7.42 -7.60
N ARG A 26 1.10 6.77 -6.65
CA ARG A 26 -0.11 5.97 -6.87
C ARG A 26 -1.23 6.35 -5.90
N ASP A 27 -2.36 5.64 -5.99
CA ASP A 27 -3.52 5.82 -5.09
C ASP A 27 -3.20 5.35 -3.65
N VAL A 28 -2.58 6.25 -2.88
CA VAL A 28 -2.22 6.06 -1.47
C VAL A 28 -3.45 5.76 -0.61
N ALA A 29 -4.55 6.48 -0.81
CA ALA A 29 -5.75 6.33 0.01
C ALA A 29 -6.45 4.99 -0.26
N GLY A 30 -6.53 4.57 -1.52
CA GLY A 30 -7.03 3.26 -1.92
C GLY A 30 -6.21 2.12 -1.33
N ALA A 31 -4.88 2.19 -1.47
CA ALA A 31 -3.95 1.20 -0.92
C ALA A 31 -4.07 1.09 0.61
N PHE A 32 -4.16 2.22 1.31
CA PHE A 32 -4.32 2.24 2.76
C PHE A 32 -5.66 1.60 3.20
N ARG A 33 -6.78 1.98 2.57
CA ARG A 33 -8.09 1.37 2.88
C ARG A 33 -8.07 -0.14 2.67
N GLN A 34 -7.46 -0.61 1.58
CA GLN A 34 -7.41 -2.04 1.31
C GLN A 34 -6.50 -2.76 2.32
N ALA A 35 -5.33 -2.22 2.64
CA ALA A 35 -4.44 -2.74 3.67
C ALA A 35 -5.13 -2.85 5.05
N VAL A 36 -5.93 -1.85 5.42
CA VAL A 36 -6.74 -1.89 6.65
C VAL A 36 -7.85 -2.94 6.57
N SER A 37 -8.47 -3.13 5.41
CA SER A 37 -9.52 -4.13 5.21
C SER A 37 -8.99 -5.56 5.37
N VAL A 38 -7.81 -5.88 4.82
CA VAL A 38 -7.21 -7.24 4.96
C VAL A 38 -6.82 -7.57 6.40
N MET A 39 -6.52 -6.56 7.23
CA MET A 39 -6.29 -6.80 8.66
C MET A 39 -7.51 -7.36 9.38
N LYS A 40 -8.73 -7.06 8.93
CA LYS A 40 -9.97 -7.52 9.56
C LYS A 40 -10.33 -8.98 9.21
N GLY A 41 -9.74 -9.55 8.16
CA GLY A 41 -10.01 -10.93 7.75
C GLY A 41 -9.10 -11.97 8.42
N THR A 42 -9.50 -13.23 8.39
CA THR A 42 -8.65 -14.40 8.70
C THR A 42 -8.53 -15.27 7.45
N VAL A 43 -7.40 -15.20 6.76
CA VAL A 43 -7.06 -16.14 5.69
C VAL A 43 -6.08 -17.15 6.29
N SER A 44 -6.41 -18.43 6.20
CA SER A 44 -5.56 -19.51 6.73
C SER A 44 -4.25 -19.59 5.96
N GLY A 45 -3.12 -19.70 6.67
CA GLY A 45 -1.80 -19.91 6.06
C GLY A 45 -0.94 -18.65 5.88
N MET A 46 -1.44 -17.46 6.23
CA MET A 46 -0.62 -16.23 6.30
C MET A 46 -0.92 -15.43 7.57
N SER A 47 0.13 -14.93 8.21
CA SER A 47 0.03 -13.94 9.30
C SER A 47 -0.69 -12.68 8.83
N ARG A 48 -1.13 -11.82 9.77
CA ARG A 48 -1.79 -10.54 9.41
C ARG A 48 -0.80 -9.62 8.70
N GLU A 49 0.45 -9.69 9.11
CA GLU A 49 1.58 -8.92 8.66
C GLU A 49 1.94 -9.26 7.21
N GLU A 50 2.06 -10.54 6.88
CA GLU A 50 2.33 -11.01 5.50
C GLU A 50 1.21 -10.59 4.55
N ARG A 51 -0.05 -10.63 4.99
CA ARG A 51 -1.20 -10.20 4.16
C ARG A 51 -1.21 -8.71 3.91
N MET A 52 -0.82 -7.93 4.90
CA MET A 52 -0.68 -6.48 4.75
C MET A 52 0.44 -6.15 3.76
N LEU A 53 1.61 -6.76 3.92
CA LEU A 53 2.77 -6.55 3.04
C LEU A 53 2.47 -6.98 1.60
N ALA A 54 1.83 -8.13 1.40
CA ALA A 54 1.43 -8.59 0.07
C ALA A 54 0.48 -7.58 -0.60
N THR A 55 -0.50 -7.06 0.15
CA THR A 55 -1.44 -6.07 -0.36
C THR A 55 -0.73 -4.77 -0.75
N ILE A 56 0.17 -4.28 0.09
CA ILE A 56 0.97 -3.08 -0.20
C ILE A 56 1.84 -3.28 -1.44
N ALA A 57 2.52 -4.41 -1.54
CA ALA A 57 3.34 -4.76 -2.70
C ALA A 57 2.51 -4.78 -3.99
N CYS A 58 1.30 -5.36 -3.96
CA CYS A 58 0.39 -5.34 -5.10
C CYS A 58 -0.08 -3.92 -5.46
N HIS A 59 0.00 -2.94 -4.56
CA HIS A 59 -0.33 -1.55 -4.86
C HIS A 59 0.87 -0.70 -5.23
N SER A 60 2.07 -1.10 -4.84
CA SER A 60 3.33 -0.43 -5.18
C SER A 60 4.07 -1.06 -6.37
N ALA A 61 3.58 -2.17 -6.91
CA ALA A 61 4.15 -2.81 -8.10
C ALA A 61 3.72 -2.11 -9.40
N VAL A 62 4.62 -2.09 -10.39
CA VAL A 62 4.29 -1.78 -11.79
C VAL A 62 3.26 -2.79 -12.30
N LYS A 63 2.14 -2.27 -12.84
CA LYS A 63 1.04 -3.09 -13.37
C LYS A 63 0.93 -2.94 -14.88
N LEU A 64 0.31 -3.94 -15.50
CA LEU A 64 -0.07 -3.88 -16.90
C LEU A 64 -0.95 -2.64 -17.15
N GLY A 65 -0.47 -1.73 -18.00
CA GLY A 65 -1.14 -0.46 -18.31
C GLY A 65 -0.57 0.77 -17.60
N ASP A 66 0.39 0.61 -16.68
CA ASP A 66 1.12 1.75 -16.12
C ASP A 66 1.93 2.45 -17.22
N ARG A 67 1.76 3.76 -17.36
CA ARG A 67 2.54 4.58 -18.31
C ARG A 67 3.93 4.80 -17.74
N LEU A 68 4.88 3.98 -18.18
CA LEU A 68 6.30 4.13 -17.85
C LEU A 68 7.05 4.75 -19.02
N SER A 69 7.97 5.65 -18.69
CA SER A 69 9.03 6.08 -19.59
C SER A 69 10.07 4.96 -19.76
N ARG A 70 10.89 5.09 -20.80
CA ARG A 70 11.94 4.12 -21.10
C ARG A 70 12.99 3.97 -19.99
N PRO A 71 13.47 5.06 -19.35
CA PRO A 71 14.34 4.95 -18.18
C PRO A 71 13.66 4.25 -16.99
N GLU A 72 12.37 4.50 -16.77
CA GLU A 72 11.64 3.83 -15.69
C GLU A 72 11.49 2.32 -15.94
N MET A 73 11.38 1.88 -17.19
CA MET A 73 11.38 0.45 -17.53
C MET A 73 12.75 -0.21 -17.34
N GLU A 74 13.85 0.50 -17.60
CA GLU A 74 15.22 0.00 -17.42
C GLU A 74 15.63 -0.10 -15.94
N ALA A 75 14.95 0.63 -15.05
CA ALA A 75 15.24 0.70 -13.62
C ALA A 75 14.43 -0.29 -12.75
N LEU A 76 13.61 -1.15 -13.36
CA LEU A 76 12.79 -2.17 -12.65
C LEU A 76 13.57 -3.40 -12.22
#